data_AF-A0A1W1CYS0-F1
#
_entry.id   AF-A0A1W1CYS0-F1
#
_cell.length_a   1.000
_cell.length_b   1.000
_cell.length_c   1.000
_cell.angle_alpha   90.00
_cell.angle_beta   90.00
_cell.angle_gamma   90.00
#
_symmetry.space_group_name_H-M   'P 1'
#
loop_
_entity.id
_entity.type
_entity.pdbx_description
1 polymer ?
#
loop_
_entity_poly.entity_id
_entity_poly.type
_entity_poly.pdbx_seq_one_letter_code
_entity_poly.pdbx_strand_id
1 'polypeptide(L)'
;MANSNPVKKGEVRLNEMGSEVVEGYRCKPKDYDANRPIMHYKTLLLLCDDERCGKAGKDDRATHLREILKEMGLNKGKNRIKISRTGCYGACRFRQVCQITENTQANGNAKNNALWLRHTHTFTDAQWRELFTLLSEDKTLLEELESEHFIPMKVYE
;
A
#
# COMPACT_ATOMS: atom_id res chain seq x y z
N MET A 1 -13.89 11.99 -8.42
CA MET A 1 -13.94 10.72 -9.18
C MET A 1 -13.40 10.99 -10.58
N ALA A 2 -12.22 10.50 -10.93
CA ALA A 2 -11.70 10.64 -12.29
C ALA A 2 -12.57 9.81 -13.26
N ASN A 3 -12.91 10.38 -14.41
CA ASN A 3 -13.80 9.81 -15.44
C ASN A 3 -13.48 8.33 -15.72
N SER A 4 -14.47 7.47 -15.50
CA SER A 4 -14.35 6.00 -15.44
C SER A 4 -14.35 5.28 -16.80
N ASN A 5 -14.38 6.01 -17.92
CA ASN A 5 -14.52 5.42 -19.25
C ASN A 5 -13.16 5.11 -19.90
N PRO A 6 -13.00 3.97 -20.60
CA PRO A 6 -11.80 3.68 -21.39
C PRO A 6 -11.48 4.77 -22.43
N VAL A 7 -10.20 4.89 -22.80
CA VAL A 7 -9.75 5.83 -23.85
C VAL A 7 -10.29 5.39 -25.21
N LYS A 8 -10.92 6.32 -25.94
CA LYS A 8 -11.46 6.06 -27.28
C LYS A 8 -10.38 6.11 -28.35
N LYS A 9 -10.65 5.51 -29.51
CA LYS A 9 -9.77 5.56 -30.68
C LYS A 9 -9.45 7.00 -31.08
N GLY A 10 -8.16 7.31 -31.18
CA GLY A 10 -7.67 8.65 -31.52
C GLY A 10 -7.69 9.67 -30.38
N GLU A 11 -8.13 9.30 -29.17
CA GLU A 11 -8.09 10.16 -28.00
C GLU A 11 -6.72 10.10 -27.31
N VAL A 12 -6.15 11.26 -26.99
CA VAL A 12 -4.98 11.36 -26.10
C VAL A 12 -5.47 11.70 -24.70
N ARG A 13 -5.27 10.79 -23.75
CA ARG A 13 -5.63 10.99 -22.34
C ARG A 13 -4.46 10.66 -21.43
N LEU A 14 -4.20 11.52 -20.44
CA LEU A 14 -3.26 11.25 -19.37
C LEU A 14 -3.99 10.62 -18.17
N ASN A 15 -3.40 9.59 -17.56
CA ASN A 15 -3.87 9.07 -16.28
C ASN A 15 -3.48 10.01 -15.11
N GLU A 16 -3.93 9.72 -13.89
CA GLU A 16 -3.57 10.48 -12.67
C GLU A 16 -2.04 10.59 -12.44
N MET A 17 -1.26 9.77 -13.13
CA MET A 17 0.21 9.74 -13.06
C MET A 17 0.87 10.49 -14.22
N GLY A 18 0.12 11.24 -15.02
CA GLY A 18 0.62 12.04 -16.15
C GLY A 18 1.05 11.21 -17.37
N SER A 19 0.68 9.93 -17.44
CA SER A 19 1.04 9.06 -18.57
C SER A 19 -0.07 8.94 -19.58
N GLU A 20 0.26 9.04 -20.87
CA GLU A 20 -0.67 8.69 -21.94
C GLU A 20 -1.19 7.27 -21.78
N VAL A 21 -2.50 7.10 -21.91
CA VAL A 21 -3.17 5.82 -21.73
C VAL A 21 -3.41 5.13 -23.07
N VAL A 22 -3.20 3.81 -23.11
CA VAL A 22 -3.46 2.97 -24.29
C VAL A 22 -4.95 2.99 -24.60
N GLU A 23 -5.30 3.10 -25.89
CA GLU A 23 -6.68 2.95 -26.37
C GLU A 23 -7.35 1.69 -25.80
N GLY A 24 -8.61 1.81 -25.37
CA GLY A 24 -9.38 0.72 -24.78
C GLY A 24 -9.05 0.43 -23.30
N TYR A 25 -8.05 1.10 -22.73
CA TYR A 25 -7.72 0.99 -21.30
C TYR A 25 -8.10 2.26 -20.53
N ARG A 26 -8.28 2.12 -19.22
CA ARG A 26 -8.60 3.25 -18.33
C ARG A 26 -7.34 3.98 -17.83
N CYS A 27 -6.30 3.22 -17.51
CA CYS A 27 -5.09 3.77 -16.86
C CYS A 27 -3.78 3.13 -17.34
N LYS A 28 -3.83 2.14 -18.25
CA LYS A 28 -2.65 1.43 -18.76
C LYS A 28 -1.77 2.41 -19.56
N PRO A 29 -0.54 2.71 -19.12
CA PRO A 29 0.32 3.66 -19.83
C PRO A 29 0.77 3.10 -21.18
N LYS A 30 0.89 3.98 -22.20
CA LYS A 30 1.45 3.65 -23.53
C LYS A 30 2.96 3.44 -23.47
N ASP A 31 3.67 4.30 -22.74
CA ASP A 31 5.11 4.26 -22.60
C ASP A 31 5.52 3.58 -21.27
N TYR A 32 6.47 2.65 -21.37
CA TYR A 32 7.01 1.86 -20.26
C TYR A 32 8.23 2.58 -19.68
N ASP A 33 8.03 3.81 -19.22
CA ASP A 33 9.08 4.58 -18.59
C ASP A 33 9.40 4.01 -17.19
N ALA A 34 10.55 3.36 -17.06
CA ALA A 34 11.03 2.77 -15.81
C ALA A 34 11.31 3.84 -14.72
N ASN A 35 11.47 5.11 -15.10
CA ASN A 35 11.60 6.21 -14.15
C ASN A 35 10.24 6.74 -13.68
N ARG A 36 9.13 6.26 -14.24
CA ARG A 36 7.79 6.59 -13.74
C ARG A 36 7.46 5.75 -12.52
N PRO A 37 6.95 6.37 -11.44
CA PRO A 37 6.60 5.69 -10.19
C PRO A 37 5.51 4.60 -10.31
N ILE A 38 4.96 4.33 -11.51
CA ILE A 38 3.94 3.31 -11.72
C ILE A 38 4.47 1.92 -11.33
N MET A 39 5.71 1.59 -11.70
CA MET A 39 6.33 0.27 -11.47
C MET A 39 7.16 0.19 -10.19
N HIS A 40 7.73 1.32 -9.75
CA HIS A 40 8.56 1.37 -8.56
C HIS A 40 7.70 1.60 -7.31
N TYR A 41 7.95 0.84 -6.25
CA TYR A 41 7.50 1.15 -4.90
C TYR A 41 8.69 0.94 -3.98
N LYS A 42 8.79 1.77 -2.94
CA LYS A 42 9.68 1.51 -1.81
C LYS A 42 9.01 0.47 -0.92
N THR A 43 7.80 0.77 -0.47
CA THR A 43 7.02 -0.08 0.43
C THR A 43 5.72 -0.56 -0.24
N LEU A 44 5.37 -1.83 -0.03
CA LEU A 44 4.11 -2.44 -0.39
C LEU A 44 3.39 -2.93 0.87
N LEU A 45 2.21 -2.36 1.14
CA LEU A 45 1.28 -2.83 2.15
C LEU A 45 0.27 -3.77 1.50
N LEU A 46 0.17 -4.97 2.04
CA LEU A 46 -0.78 -5.99 1.63
C LEU A 46 -1.84 -6.12 2.72
N LEU A 47 -2.97 -5.45 2.53
CA LEU A 47 -4.07 -5.42 3.48
C LEU A 47 -5.03 -6.58 3.20
N CYS A 48 -5.30 -7.42 4.20
CA CYS A 48 -6.34 -8.43 4.09
C CYS A 48 -7.71 -7.76 4.17
N ASP A 49 -8.51 -7.89 3.12
CA ASP A 49 -9.89 -7.37 3.09
C ASP A 49 -10.95 -8.47 2.91
N ASP A 50 -10.54 -9.73 2.97
CA ASP A 50 -11.44 -10.89 2.92
C ASP A 50 -12.46 -10.85 4.07
N GLU A 51 -13.55 -11.61 3.96
CA GLU A 51 -14.81 -11.43 4.69
C GLU A 51 -14.63 -11.06 6.18
N ARG A 52 -13.82 -11.82 6.93
CA ARG A 52 -13.59 -11.59 8.37
C ARG A 52 -12.78 -10.32 8.66
N CYS A 53 -11.78 -10.02 7.84
CA CYS A 53 -10.95 -8.83 8.00
C CYS A 53 -11.66 -7.57 7.48
N GLY A 54 -12.42 -7.71 6.39
CA GLY A 54 -13.30 -6.67 5.86
C GLY A 54 -14.36 -6.25 6.88
N LYS A 55 -15.04 -7.21 7.54
CA LYS A 55 -16.03 -6.94 8.60
C LYS A 55 -15.45 -6.32 9.87
N ALA A 56 -14.16 -6.52 10.14
CA ALA A 56 -13.50 -5.91 11.29
C ALA A 56 -13.30 -4.41 11.09
N GLY A 57 -13.04 -3.97 9.85
CA GLY A 57 -13.10 -2.57 9.44
C GLY A 57 -14.55 -2.11 9.30
N LYS A 58 -14.85 -0.87 9.66
CA LYS A 58 -16.18 -0.26 9.43
C LYS A 58 -16.25 0.49 8.09
N ASP A 59 -15.19 0.39 7.29
CA ASP A 59 -14.93 1.19 6.11
C ASP A 59 -14.15 0.39 5.06
N ASP A 60 -14.12 0.88 3.83
CA ASP A 60 -13.18 0.41 2.81
C ASP A 60 -11.76 0.93 3.14
N ARG A 61 -11.13 0.24 4.08
CA ARG A 61 -9.84 0.64 4.66
C ARG A 61 -8.76 0.80 3.60
N ALA A 62 -8.69 -0.08 2.61
CA ALA A 62 -7.69 0.03 1.55
C ALA A 62 -7.85 1.32 0.73
N THR A 63 -9.10 1.72 0.44
CA THR A 63 -9.36 2.98 -0.28
C THR A 63 -9.03 4.17 0.60
N HIS A 64 -9.46 4.18 1.86
CA HIS A 64 -9.17 5.24 2.83
C HIS A 64 -7.67 5.50 2.97
N LEU A 65 -6.88 4.45 3.21
CA LEU A 65 -5.43 4.57 3.36
C LEU A 65 -4.74 5.08 2.08
N ARG A 66 -5.26 4.77 0.89
CA ARG A 66 -4.72 5.31 -0.37
C ARG A 66 -4.96 6.82 -0.49
N GLU A 67 -6.08 7.33 0.02
CA GLU A 67 -6.31 8.78 0.05
C GLU A 67 -5.35 9.47 1.02
N ILE A 68 -5.10 8.90 2.21
CA ILE A 68 -4.07 9.39 3.13
C ILE A 68 -2.69 9.46 2.44
N LEU A 69 -2.29 8.42 1.70
CA LEU A 69 -1.02 8.41 0.96
C LEU A 69 -0.96 9.49 -0.13
N LYS A 70 -2.07 9.77 -0.81
CA LYS A 70 -2.15 10.86 -1.81
C LYS A 70 -1.97 12.22 -1.15
N GLU A 71 -2.64 12.45 -0.03
CA GLU A 71 -2.52 13.70 0.75
C GLU A 71 -1.09 13.92 1.24
N MET A 72 -0.38 12.85 1.63
CA MET A 72 1.02 12.90 2.05
C MET A 72 2.01 12.95 0.87
N GLY A 73 1.55 12.84 -0.37
CA GLY A 73 2.42 12.75 -1.56
C GLY A 73 3.24 11.45 -1.67
N LEU A 74 2.91 10.43 -0.86
CA LEU A 74 3.58 9.13 -0.80
C LEU A 74 2.99 8.11 -1.78
N ASN A 75 2.01 8.49 -2.61
CA ASN A 75 1.47 7.63 -3.67
C ASN A 75 2.35 7.60 -4.95
N LYS A 76 3.43 8.38 -4.99
CA LYS A 76 4.37 8.53 -6.13
C LYS A 76 5.80 8.83 -5.64
N GLY A 77 6.75 8.81 -6.57
CA GLY A 77 8.17 9.14 -6.31
C GLY A 77 8.99 7.98 -5.72
N LYS A 78 10.21 8.30 -5.29
CA LYS A 78 11.17 7.31 -4.75
C LYS A 78 10.71 6.66 -3.44
N ASN A 79 9.96 7.40 -2.61
CA ASN A 79 9.43 6.91 -1.34
C ASN A 79 7.98 6.40 -1.48
N ARG A 80 7.59 5.99 -2.70
CA ARG A 80 6.22 5.56 -2.96
C ARG A 80 5.84 4.36 -2.09
N ILE A 81 4.71 4.50 -1.40
CA ILE A 81 4.03 3.44 -0.68
C ILE A 81 2.84 2.98 -1.53
N LYS A 82 2.75 1.68 -1.78
CA LYS A 82 1.65 1.06 -2.52
C LYS A 82 0.79 0.24 -1.56
N ILE A 83 -0.53 0.34 -1.69
CA ILE A 83 -1.47 -0.49 -0.92
C ILE A 83 -2.22 -1.40 -1.87
N SER A 84 -2.11 -2.71 -1.65
CA SER A 84 -2.86 -3.75 -2.37
C SER A 84 -3.79 -4.48 -1.41
N ARG A 85 -4.95 -4.88 -1.92
CA ARG A 85 -5.87 -5.79 -1.22
C ARG A 85 -5.41 -7.22 -1.45
N THR A 86 -5.69 -8.06 -0.48
CA THR A 86 -5.33 -9.48 -0.50
C THR A 86 -6.43 -10.31 0.16
N GLY A 87 -6.52 -11.58 -0.23
CA GLY A 87 -7.43 -12.54 0.39
C GLY A 87 -6.96 -13.01 1.76
N CYS A 88 -7.65 -14.01 2.31
CA CYS A 88 -7.38 -14.52 3.66
C CYS A 88 -5.95 -15.06 3.84
N TYR A 89 -5.29 -14.61 4.91
CA TYR A 89 -3.99 -15.13 5.37
C TYR A 89 -4.08 -16.24 6.44
N GLY A 90 -5.28 -16.68 6.82
CA GLY A 90 -5.46 -17.60 7.96
C GLY A 90 -5.13 -16.98 9.32
N ALA A 91 -4.92 -15.66 9.38
CA ALA A 91 -4.49 -14.92 10.56
C ALA A 91 -5.66 -14.27 11.35
N CYS A 92 -6.89 -14.76 11.20
CA CYS A 92 -8.10 -14.08 11.67
C CYS A 92 -8.16 -13.80 13.18
N ARG A 93 -7.39 -14.54 14.00
CA ARG A 93 -7.24 -14.27 15.45
C ARG A 93 -6.72 -12.85 15.74
N PHE A 94 -6.03 -12.26 14.77
CA PHE A 94 -5.49 -10.90 14.83
C PHE A 94 -6.43 -9.86 14.20
N ARG A 95 -7.66 -10.25 13.87
CA ARG A 95 -8.68 -9.44 13.18
C ARG A 95 -8.15 -8.94 11.84
N GLN A 96 -8.19 -7.63 11.56
CA GLN A 96 -7.62 -7.08 10.33
C GLN A 96 -6.09 -7.05 10.42
N VAL A 97 -5.43 -7.57 9.38
CA VAL A 97 -3.97 -7.70 9.29
C VAL A 97 -3.45 -7.01 8.04
N CYS A 98 -2.24 -6.49 8.13
CA CYS A 98 -1.52 -5.87 7.01
C CYS A 98 -0.08 -6.37 7.01
N GLN A 99 0.37 -6.93 5.89
CA GLN A 99 1.78 -7.26 5.71
C GLN A 99 2.51 -6.07 5.07
N ILE A 100 3.68 -5.73 5.59
CA ILE A 100 4.60 -4.74 5.05
C ILE A 100 5.72 -5.49 4.33
N THR A 101 5.92 -5.15 3.06
CA THR A 101 7.03 -5.65 2.24
C THR A 101 7.80 -4.46 1.70
N GLU A 102 9.12 -4.51 1.79
CA GLU A 102 10.01 -3.46 1.31
C GLU A 102 10.75 -3.93 0.06
N ASN A 103 11.00 -3.03 -0.87
CA ASN A 103 11.77 -3.32 -2.07
C ASN A 103 13.27 -3.36 -1.77
N THR A 104 13.70 -4.47 -1.16
CA THR A 104 15.08 -4.73 -0.72
C THR A 104 16.09 -4.84 -1.86
N GLN A 105 15.63 -4.94 -3.11
CA GLN A 105 16.47 -4.92 -4.30
C GLN A 105 16.78 -3.50 -4.80
N ALA A 106 16.19 -2.47 -4.18
CA ALA A 106 16.39 -1.07 -4.55
C ALA A 106 16.65 -0.20 -3.31
N ASN A 107 15.60 0.45 -2.80
CA ASN A 107 15.71 1.50 -1.77
C ASN A 107 14.86 1.22 -0.53
N GLY A 108 14.36 -0.01 -0.36
CA GLY A 108 13.58 -0.40 0.82
C GLY A 108 14.43 -0.89 1.99
N ASN A 109 13.97 -0.67 3.21
CA ASN A 109 14.65 -1.10 4.43
C ASN A 109 14.44 -2.61 4.66
N ALA A 110 15.52 -3.40 4.60
CA ALA A 110 15.45 -4.86 4.80
C ALA A 110 14.89 -5.29 6.17
N LYS A 111 15.05 -4.47 7.22
CA LYS A 111 14.50 -4.77 8.56
C LYS A 111 12.97 -4.63 8.62
N ASN A 112 12.39 -3.85 7.74
CA ASN A 112 10.93 -3.69 7.63
C ASN A 112 10.28 -4.70 6.68
N ASN A 113 11.11 -5.46 5.95
CA ASN A 113 10.60 -6.43 5.00
C ASN A 113 9.93 -7.61 5.71
N ALA A 114 8.76 -8.01 5.22
CA ALA A 114 7.96 -9.11 5.75
C ALA A 114 7.48 -8.92 7.20
N LEU A 115 7.32 -7.68 7.66
CA LEU A 115 6.64 -7.39 8.92
C LEU A 115 5.13 -7.58 8.80
N TRP A 116 4.49 -7.99 9.89
CA TRP A 116 3.05 -8.21 9.96
C TRP A 116 2.43 -7.36 11.05
N LEU A 117 1.52 -6.47 10.67
CA LEU A 117 0.70 -5.71 11.60
C LEU A 117 -0.57 -6.47 11.94
N ARG A 118 -0.98 -6.38 13.21
CA ARG A 118 -2.26 -6.90 13.71
C ARG A 118 -3.19 -5.79 14.13
N HIS A 119 -4.48 -6.12 14.18
CA HIS A 119 -5.53 -5.22 14.64
C HIS A 119 -5.56 -3.87 13.90
N THR A 120 -5.14 -3.82 12.64
CA THR A 120 -4.99 -2.56 11.89
C THR A 120 -6.28 -1.75 11.74
N HIS A 121 -7.44 -2.40 11.89
CA HIS A 121 -8.76 -1.75 11.97
C HIS A 121 -8.92 -0.77 13.17
N THR A 122 -8.08 -0.85 14.21
CA THR A 122 -8.12 0.06 15.37
C THR A 122 -7.16 1.23 15.21
N PHE A 123 -6.33 1.24 14.19
CA PHE A 123 -5.38 2.32 13.97
C PHE A 123 -6.13 3.57 13.55
N THR A 124 -5.84 4.66 14.24
CA THR A 124 -6.30 6.00 13.89
C THR A 124 -5.58 6.50 12.64
N ASP A 125 -6.13 7.51 11.97
CA ASP A 125 -5.48 8.15 10.84
C ASP A 125 -4.11 8.75 11.23
N ALA A 126 -3.97 9.24 12.46
CA ALA A 126 -2.69 9.74 12.97
C ALA A 126 -1.63 8.63 13.04
N GLN A 127 -1.97 7.46 13.57
CA GLN A 127 -1.07 6.30 13.62
C GLN A 127 -0.71 5.78 12.22
N TRP A 128 -1.65 5.81 11.28
CA TRP A 128 -1.36 5.47 9.88
C TRP A 128 -0.41 6.47 9.22
N ARG A 129 -0.63 7.77 9.43
CA ARG A 129 0.27 8.81 8.93
C ARG A 129 1.66 8.67 9.54
N GLU A 130 1.76 8.42 10.84
CA GLU A 130 3.03 8.14 11.51
C GLU A 130 3.75 6.94 10.91
N LEU A 131 3.05 5.80 10.75
CA LEU A 131 3.60 4.62 10.08
C LEU A 131 4.12 4.96 8.68
N PHE A 132 3.35 5.70 7.87
CA PHE A 132 3.76 6.08 6.52
C PHE A 132 4.97 7.03 6.52
N THR A 133 5.04 7.96 7.48
CA THR A 133 6.20 8.84 7.68
C THR A 133 7.44 8.01 8.01
N LEU A 134 7.37 7.12 9.00
CA LEU A 134 8.48 6.24 9.40
C LEU A 134 9.00 5.40 8.22
N LEU A 135 8.09 4.81 7.43
CA LEU A 135 8.43 4.06 6.22
C LEU A 135 9.14 4.94 5.18
N SER A 136 8.63 6.16 4.95
CA SER A 136 9.19 7.10 3.98
C SER A 136 10.59 7.60 4.38
N GLU A 137 10.83 7.73 5.69
CA GLU A 137 12.10 8.16 6.31
C GLU A 137 13.09 7.02 6.55
N ASP A 138 12.75 5.80 6.12
CA ASP A 138 13.59 4.60 6.23
C ASP A 138 13.85 4.12 7.66
N LYS A 139 12.98 4.50 8.60
CA LYS A 139 13.07 4.09 10.01
C LYS A 139 12.70 2.62 10.18
N THR A 140 13.34 1.95 11.15
CA THR A 140 13.02 0.56 11.49
C THR A 140 11.75 0.52 12.35
N LEU A 141 10.66 -0.03 11.84
CA LEU A 141 9.37 0.00 12.54
C LEU A 141 9.39 -0.72 13.90
N LEU A 142 10.17 -1.79 14.04
CA LEU A 142 10.33 -2.52 15.31
C LEU A 142 11.10 -1.73 16.38
N GLU A 143 11.84 -0.68 16.00
CA GLU A 143 12.58 0.19 16.91
C GLU A 143 11.73 1.41 17.33
N GLU A 144 10.72 1.77 16.53
CA GLU A 144 9.94 3.02 16.68
C GLU A 144 8.51 2.79 17.16
N LEU A 145 7.95 1.60 16.94
CA LEU A 145 6.57 1.27 17.31
C LEU A 145 6.52 0.18 18.39
N GLU A 146 5.47 0.26 19.20
CA GLU A 146 5.23 -0.73 20.25
C GLU A 146 5.05 -2.14 19.66
N SER A 147 5.68 -3.13 20.31
CA SER A 147 5.67 -4.53 19.87
C SER A 147 4.25 -5.12 19.74
N GLU A 148 3.27 -4.53 20.44
CA GLU A 148 1.88 -4.96 20.39
C GLU A 148 1.20 -4.71 19.04
N HIS A 149 1.76 -3.85 18.19
CA HIS A 149 1.25 -3.62 16.84
C HIS A 149 1.62 -4.74 15.86
N PHE A 150 2.59 -5.59 16.23
CA PHE A 150 3.12 -6.64 15.35
C PHE A 150 2.57 -8.02 15.71
N ILE A 151 2.44 -8.88 14.70
CA ILE A 151 2.24 -10.31 14.92
C ILE A 151 3.59 -10.91 15.33
N PRO A 152 3.70 -11.57 16.50
CA PRO A 152 4.92 -12.25 16.88
C PRO A 152 5.15 -13.47 15.98
N MET A 153 6.24 -13.44 15.22
CA MET A 153 6.65 -14.56 14.39
C MET A 153 7.32 -15.63 15.26
N LYS A 154 6.85 -16.87 15.15
CA LYS A 154 7.43 -18.04 15.82
C LYS A 154 7.69 -19.12 14.78
N VAL A 155 8.87 -19.73 14.85
CA VAL A 155 9.17 -20.95 14.11
C VAL A 155 8.72 -22.11 15.00
N TYR A 156 7.87 -22.97 14.45
CA TYR A 156 7.44 -24.20 15.12
C TYR A 156 8.36 -25.33 14.66
N GLU A 157 8.82 -26.14 15.61
CA GLU A 157 9.54 -27.40 15.35
C GLU A 157 8.56 -28.55 15.12
#